data_AF-A0A6L9KIA6-F1
#
_entry.id   AF-A0A6L9KIA6-F1
#
_cell.length_a   1.000
_cell.length_b   1.000
_cell.length_c   1.000
_cell.angle_alpha   90.00
_cell.angle_beta   90.00
_cell.angle_gamma   90.00
#
_symmetry.space_group_name_H-M   'P 1'
#
loop_
_entity.id
_entity.type
_entity.pdbx_description
1 polymer ?
#
loop_
_entity_poly.entity_id
_entity_poly.type
_entity_poly.pdbx_seq_one_letter_code
_entity_poly.pdbx_strand_id
1 'polypeptide(L)'
;MKHLRTQNKKPLLMHERGAVRFETELPVEIGNLRGLARNISATGIYFEIEAAPALGSHLYFAVEMTVRGEKLKLVCDGQVLRVEHKDGVHGIAARFDDSFFSNPAEVIDIDAAWLAHTH
;
A
#
# COMPACT_ATOMS: atom_id res chain seq x y z
N MET A 1 -4.94 3.02 -56.85
CA MET A 1 -4.27 2.94 -55.54
C MET A 1 -4.88 4.02 -54.65
N LYS A 2 -5.56 3.66 -53.56
CA LYS A 2 -6.21 4.61 -52.63
C LYS A 2 -5.58 4.43 -51.25
N HIS A 3 -5.07 5.53 -50.70
CA HIS A 3 -4.31 5.57 -49.46
C HIS A 3 -5.10 5.06 -48.24
N LEU A 4 -4.49 4.15 -47.47
CA LEU A 4 -4.90 3.82 -46.11
C LEU A 4 -4.69 5.05 -45.21
N ARG A 5 -5.76 5.51 -44.54
CA ARG A 5 -5.63 6.38 -43.37
C ARG A 5 -5.29 5.50 -42.17
N THR A 6 -4.02 5.46 -41.78
CA THR A 6 -3.60 4.88 -40.50
C THR A 6 -4.05 5.82 -39.39
N GLN A 7 -5.05 5.40 -38.62
CA GLN A 7 -5.41 6.08 -37.37
C GLN A 7 -4.24 5.94 -36.37
N ASN A 8 -3.70 7.08 -35.94
CA ASN A 8 -2.75 7.16 -34.84
C ASN A 8 -3.42 6.62 -33.56
N LYS A 9 -3.14 5.37 -33.20
CA LYS A 9 -3.38 4.88 -31.85
C LYS A 9 -2.36 5.56 -30.93
N LYS A 10 -2.82 6.52 -30.12
CA LYS A 10 -2.07 6.96 -28.94
C LYS A 10 -1.74 5.70 -28.12
N PRO A 11 -0.48 5.45 -27.73
CA PRO A 11 -0.19 4.38 -26.81
C PRO A 11 -0.94 4.71 -25.52
N LEU A 12 -1.78 3.77 -25.08
CA LEU A 12 -2.32 3.80 -23.72
C LEU A 12 -1.11 3.85 -22.80
N LEU A 13 -0.93 4.94 -22.06
CA LEU A 13 0.15 5.08 -21.08
C LEU A 13 -0.02 3.97 -20.04
N MET A 14 0.60 2.83 -20.32
CA MET A 14 0.79 1.76 -19.37
C MET A 14 1.74 2.36 -18.33
N HIS A 15 1.23 2.65 -17.14
CA HIS A 15 2.07 3.14 -16.06
C HIS A 15 3.02 2.00 -15.70
N GLU A 16 4.21 2.02 -16.27
CA GLU A 16 5.26 1.07 -15.95
C GLU A 16 5.57 1.17 -14.46
N ARG A 17 5.69 0.02 -13.80
CA ARG A 17 5.98 0.00 -12.38
C ARG A 17 7.39 0.54 -12.17
N GLY A 18 7.53 1.59 -11.36
CA GLY A 18 8.83 2.18 -11.03
C GLY A 18 9.72 1.32 -10.10
N ALA A 19 9.20 0.23 -9.55
CA ALA A 19 9.93 -0.66 -8.65
C ALA A 19 9.45 -2.13 -8.75
N VAL A 20 10.38 -3.06 -8.51
CA VAL A 20 10.11 -4.50 -8.41
C VAL A 20 9.25 -4.78 -7.17
N ARG A 21 8.26 -5.66 -7.31
CA ARG A 21 7.38 -6.12 -6.22
C ARG A 21 7.69 -7.57 -5.87
N PHE A 22 7.62 -7.85 -4.58
CA PHE A 22 7.73 -9.20 -4.02
C PHE A 22 6.36 -9.58 -3.44
N GLU A 23 5.83 -10.73 -3.87
CA GLU A 23 4.65 -11.31 -3.25
C GLU A 23 4.99 -11.77 -1.82
N THR A 24 4.07 -11.56 -0.89
CA THR A 24 4.32 -11.79 0.54
C THR A 24 3.03 -11.97 1.33
N GLU A 25 3.17 -12.32 2.60
CA GLU A 25 2.08 -12.42 3.59
C GLU A 25 2.55 -11.80 4.91
N LEU A 26 2.99 -10.54 4.87
CA LEU A 26 3.47 -9.82 6.05
C LEU A 26 2.30 -9.14 6.78
N PRO A 27 2.22 -9.24 8.12
CA PRO A 27 1.24 -8.50 8.89
C PRO A 27 1.40 -6.99 8.70
N VAL A 28 0.28 -6.31 8.54
CA VAL A 28 0.20 -4.84 8.49
C VAL A 28 -0.64 -4.35 9.64
N GLU A 29 -0.19 -3.31 10.33
CA GLU A 29 -0.93 -2.66 11.43
C GLU A 29 -1.25 -1.21 11.06
N ILE A 30 -2.51 -0.82 11.24
CA ILE A 30 -3.03 0.54 11.03
C ILE A 30 -3.82 0.93 12.26
N GLY A 31 -3.19 1.64 13.20
CA GLY A 31 -3.74 1.84 14.53
C GLY A 31 -4.11 0.49 15.16
N ASN A 32 -5.41 0.28 15.43
CA ASN A 32 -5.93 -0.97 16.00
C ASN A 32 -6.36 -2.01 14.95
N LEU A 33 -6.29 -1.68 13.67
CA LEU A 33 -6.66 -2.59 12.60
C LEU A 33 -5.46 -3.42 12.15
N ARG A 34 -5.74 -4.66 11.75
CA ARG A 34 -4.75 -5.58 11.19
C ARG A 34 -5.11 -5.93 9.77
N GLY A 35 -4.09 -5.97 8.93
CA GLY A 35 -4.17 -6.39 7.55
C GLY A 35 -3.05 -7.34 7.18
N LEU A 36 -3.04 -7.75 5.91
CA LEU A 36 -2.04 -8.65 5.37
C LEU A 36 -1.53 -8.09 4.04
N ALA A 37 -0.23 -7.79 3.99
CA ALA A 37 0.44 -7.42 2.76
C ALA A 37 0.40 -8.60 1.80
N ARG A 38 0.00 -8.34 0.55
CA ARG A 38 0.03 -9.32 -0.55
C ARG A 38 1.25 -9.11 -1.43
N ASN A 39 1.66 -7.86 -1.61
CA ASN A 39 2.98 -7.56 -2.19
C ASN A 39 3.55 -6.24 -1.66
N ILE A 40 4.87 -6.13 -1.75
CA ILE A 40 5.63 -4.95 -1.33
C ILE A 40 6.75 -4.65 -2.32
N SER A 41 7.03 -3.37 -2.57
CA SER A 41 8.20 -2.88 -3.30
C SER A 41 8.97 -1.88 -2.44
N ALA A 42 10.07 -1.35 -2.97
CA ALA A 42 10.79 -0.24 -2.35
C ALA A 42 9.99 1.08 -2.28
N THR A 43 8.86 1.20 -2.98
CA THR A 43 8.11 2.46 -3.14
C THR A 43 6.64 2.36 -2.78
N GLY A 44 6.19 1.19 -2.33
CA GLY A 44 4.78 1.01 -1.97
C GLY A 44 4.41 -0.43 -1.67
N ILE A 45 3.15 -0.60 -1.31
CA ILE A 45 2.60 -1.85 -0.80
C ILE A 45 1.18 -2.04 -1.31
N TYR A 46 0.78 -3.30 -1.45
CA TYR A 46 -0.63 -3.68 -1.57
C TYR A 46 -0.97 -4.65 -0.44
N PHE A 47 -2.01 -4.33 0.33
CA PHE A 47 -2.44 -5.13 1.47
C PHE A 47 -3.97 -5.22 1.53
N GLU A 48 -4.44 -6.21 2.27
CA GLU A 48 -5.86 -6.46 2.52
C GLU A 48 -6.21 -6.13 3.97
N ILE A 49 -7.37 -5.50 4.19
CA ILE A 49 -7.84 -5.08 5.52
C ILE A 49 -9.38 -5.10 5.60
N GLU A 50 -9.92 -5.24 6.81
CA GLU A 50 -11.36 -5.28 7.07
C GLU A 50 -12.05 -3.92 6.90
N ALA A 51 -11.34 -2.81 7.16
CA ALA A 51 -11.86 -1.46 7.00
C ALA A 51 -10.89 -0.60 6.17
N ALA A 52 -11.39 -0.05 5.06
CA ALA A 52 -10.59 0.74 4.14
C ALA A 52 -10.39 2.19 4.63
N PRO A 53 -9.15 2.69 4.62
CA PRO A 53 -8.92 4.13 4.58
C PRO A 53 -9.42 4.75 3.27
N ALA A 54 -9.66 6.06 3.25
CA ALA A 54 -10.19 6.75 2.07
C ALA A 54 -9.18 6.78 0.90
N LEU A 55 -9.68 6.86 -0.34
CA LEU A 55 -8.82 7.06 -1.51
C LEU A 55 -8.12 8.43 -1.47
N GLY A 56 -6.85 8.48 -1.87
CA GLY A 56 -6.05 9.72 -1.97
C GLY A 56 -5.52 10.23 -0.63
N SER A 57 -5.86 9.54 0.43
CA SER A 57 -5.66 10.03 1.77
C SER A 57 -4.26 9.53 2.30
N HIS A 58 -3.63 10.29 3.19
CA HIS A 58 -2.40 9.99 3.94
C HIS A 58 -2.45 8.95 5.10
N LEU A 59 -1.81 7.79 4.97
CA LEU A 59 -1.84 6.67 5.91
C LEU A 59 -0.54 6.51 6.71
N TYR A 60 -0.66 6.33 8.03
CA TYR A 60 0.41 5.80 8.88
C TYR A 60 0.17 4.32 9.17
N PHE A 61 1.18 3.48 8.98
CA PHE A 61 1.06 2.04 9.15
C PHE A 61 2.42 1.39 9.44
N ALA A 62 2.39 0.18 9.99
CA ALA A 62 3.59 -0.62 10.19
C ALA A 62 3.47 -1.97 9.48
N VAL A 63 4.58 -2.47 8.92
CA VAL A 63 4.69 -3.81 8.37
C VAL A 63 5.62 -4.63 9.26
N GLU A 64 5.12 -5.74 9.79
CA GLU A 64 5.95 -6.64 10.59
C GLU A 64 6.75 -7.58 9.69
N MET A 65 8.05 -7.68 9.92
CA MET A 65 8.92 -8.58 9.16
C MET A 65 9.98 -9.25 10.02
N THR A 66 10.47 -10.39 9.56
CA THR A 66 11.59 -11.08 10.18
C THR A 66 12.81 -11.00 9.26
N VAL A 67 13.86 -10.33 9.72
CA VAL A 67 15.11 -10.19 8.98
C VAL A 67 16.20 -10.91 9.77
N ARG A 68 16.82 -11.93 9.16
CA ARG A 68 17.87 -12.75 9.79
C ARG A 68 17.50 -13.32 11.18
N GLY A 69 16.22 -13.64 11.36
CA GLY A 69 15.69 -14.20 12.62
C GLY A 69 15.24 -13.16 13.64
N GLU A 70 15.46 -11.87 13.38
CA GLU A 70 15.00 -10.78 14.25
C GLU A 70 13.71 -10.17 13.72
N LYS A 71 12.75 -9.92 14.62
CA LYS A 71 11.51 -9.22 14.29
C LYS A 71 11.76 -7.72 14.24
N LEU A 72 11.31 -7.07 13.18
CA LEU A 72 11.38 -5.64 12.94
C LEU A 72 10.00 -5.13 12.50
N LYS A 73 9.75 -3.85 12.75
CA LYS A 73 8.65 -3.13 12.12
C LYS A 73 9.21 -2.15 11.11
N LEU A 74 8.70 -2.18 9.89
CA LEU A 74 8.87 -1.09 8.92
C LEU A 74 7.71 -0.13 9.13
N VAL A 75 8.00 1.03 9.72
CA VAL A 75 7.04 2.09 10.00
C VAL A 75 6.99 2.98 8.78
N CYS A 76 5.79 3.19 8.26
CA CYS A 76 5.56 3.87 7.01
C CYS A 76 4.63 5.06 7.19
N ASP A 77 5.03 6.14 6.55
CA ASP A 77 4.19 7.26 6.15
C ASP A 77 3.91 7.08 4.66
N GLY A 78 2.65 7.21 4.22
CA GLY A 78 2.31 7.04 2.82
C GLY A 78 0.95 7.57 2.41
N GLN A 79 0.60 7.32 1.15
CA GLN A 79 -0.68 7.76 0.57
C GLN A 79 -1.41 6.62 -0.13
N VAL A 80 -2.72 6.54 0.10
CA VAL A 80 -3.62 5.58 -0.56
C VAL A 80 -3.82 5.98 -2.01
N LEU A 81 -3.38 5.11 -2.93
CA LEU A 81 -3.49 5.30 -4.38
C LEU A 81 -4.68 4.56 -4.98
N ARG A 82 -5.13 3.48 -4.33
CA ARG A 82 -6.25 2.67 -4.82
C ARG A 82 -6.91 1.94 -3.66
N VAL A 83 -8.23 1.86 -3.72
CA VAL A 83 -9.05 1.03 -2.84
C VAL A 83 -9.89 0.11 -3.73
N GLU A 84 -9.78 -1.19 -3.50
CA GLU A 84 -10.58 -2.24 -4.11
C GLU A 84 -11.45 -2.88 -3.03
N HIS A 85 -12.63 -3.36 -3.40
CA HIS A 85 -13.48 -4.14 -2.51
C HIS A 85 -13.82 -5.45 -3.19
N LYS A 86 -13.47 -6.57 -2.55
CA LYS A 86 -13.73 -7.90 -3.07
C LYS A 86 -13.98 -8.86 -1.91
N ASP A 87 -15.06 -9.63 -2.00
CA ASP A 87 -15.40 -10.71 -1.06
C ASP A 87 -15.42 -10.26 0.42
N GLY A 88 -15.86 -9.02 0.68
CA GLY A 88 -15.94 -8.46 2.05
C GLY A 88 -14.62 -7.94 2.61
N VAL A 89 -13.54 -7.97 1.83
CA VAL A 89 -12.22 -7.45 2.20
C VAL A 89 -11.87 -6.25 1.32
N HIS A 90 -11.14 -5.29 1.89
CA HIS A 90 -10.65 -4.14 1.16
C HIS A 90 -9.18 -4.29 0.78
N GLY A 91 -8.90 -4.21 -0.52
CA GLY A 91 -7.54 -4.17 -1.06
C GLY A 91 -7.05 -2.73 -1.16
N ILE A 92 -5.95 -2.41 -0.50
CA ILE A 92 -5.39 -1.06 -0.43
C ILE A 92 -4.03 -1.04 -1.12
N ALA A 93 -3.89 -0.21 -2.16
CA ALA A 93 -2.57 0.12 -2.71
C ALA A 93 -2.11 1.46 -2.15
N ALA A 94 -0.96 1.48 -1.50
CA ALA A 94 -0.34 2.69 -0.96
C ALA A 94 1.07 2.89 -1.51
N ARG A 95 1.46 4.15 -1.70
CA ARG A 95 2.87 4.53 -1.89
C ARG A 95 3.51 4.89 -0.56
N PHE A 96 4.81 4.68 -0.43
CA PHE A 96 5.57 5.21 0.69
C PHE A 96 5.98 6.65 0.38
N ASP A 97 5.72 7.56 1.31
CA ASP A 97 6.25 8.92 1.31
C ASP A 97 7.50 9.00 2.21
N ASP A 98 7.49 8.30 3.35
CA ASP A 98 8.68 8.05 4.20
C ASP A 98 8.58 6.68 4.88
N SER A 99 9.72 6.11 5.29
CA SER A 99 9.73 4.85 6.04
C SER A 99 11.02 4.65 6.84
N PHE A 100 10.89 4.07 8.03
CA PHE A 100 12.03 3.71 8.86
C PHE A 100 11.80 2.37 9.57
N PHE A 101 12.89 1.70 9.96
CA PHE A 101 12.82 0.48 10.76
C PHE A 101 12.81 0.81 12.25
N SER A 102 11.92 0.18 13.00
CA SER A 102 11.90 0.22 14.46
C SER A 102 11.92 -1.19 15.05
N ASN A 103 12.33 -1.26 16.32
CA ASN A 103 12.22 -2.48 17.10
C ASN A 103 10.75 -2.68 17.51
N PRO A 104 10.15 -3.88 17.39
CA PRO A 104 8.78 -4.15 17.83
C PRO A 104 8.49 -3.84 19.31
N ALA A 105 9.51 -3.73 20.18
CA ALA A 105 9.35 -3.32 21.58
C ALA A 105 9.13 -1.80 21.77
N GLU A 106 9.34 -1.00 20.72
CA GLU A 106 9.09 0.43 20.73
C GLU A 106 7.61 0.69 20.37
N VAL A 107 6.85 1.21 21.33
CA VAL A 107 5.44 1.57 21.10
C VAL A 107 5.42 2.83 20.23
N ILE A 108 4.87 2.70 19.03
CA ILE A 108 4.63 3.83 18.13
C ILE A 108 3.13 4.07 18.15
N ASP A 109 2.73 5.23 18.68
CA ASP A 109 1.33 5.68 18.64
C ASP A 109 0.95 5.98 17.18
N ILE A 110 0.43 4.98 16.48
CA ILE A 110 -0.15 5.13 15.14
C ILE A 110 -1.60 5.58 15.34
N ASP A 111 -1.80 6.88 15.45
CA ASP A 111 -3.09 7.47 15.82
C ASP A 111 -4.18 7.12 14.79
N ALA A 112 -5.23 6.42 15.22
CA ALA A 112 -6.32 5.92 14.36
C ALA A 112 -7.33 7.01 13.95
N ALA A 113 -7.05 8.29 14.28
CA ALA A 113 -7.89 9.45 13.99
C ALA A 113 -8.22 9.64 12.50
N TRP A 114 -7.60 8.86 11.65
CA TRP A 114 -7.70 8.95 10.21
C TRP A 114 -8.88 8.20 9.59
N LEU A 115 -9.50 7.27 10.33
CA LEU A 115 -10.76 6.61 9.93
C LEU A 115 -11.99 7.52 10.07
N ALA A 116 -11.84 8.72 10.65
CA ALA A 116 -12.96 9.59 11.02
C ALA A 116 -13.38 10.63 9.96
N HIS A 117 -12.71 10.71 8.79
CA HIS A 117 -13.08 11.67 7.76
C HIS A 117 -13.96 11.03 6.68
N THR A 118 -15.21 10.78 7.04
CA THR A 118 -16.30 10.52 6.09
C THR A 118 -17.11 11.80 5.97
N HIS A 119 -17.02 12.49 4.83
CA HIS A 119 -17.94 13.56 4.44
C HIS A 119 -18.21 13.52 2.94
#